data_AF-A0A5B2VKR0-F1
#
_entry.id   AF-A0A5B2VKR0-F1
#
_cell.length_a   1.000
_cell.length_b   1.000
_cell.length_c   1.000
_cell.angle_alpha   90.00
_cell.angle_beta   90.00
_cell.angle_gamma   90.00
#
_symmetry.space_group_name_H-M   'P 1'
#
loop_
_entity.id
_entity.type
_entity.pdbx_description
1 polymer ?
#
loop_
_entity_poly.entity_id
_entity_poly.type
_entity_poly.pdbx_seq_one_letter_code
_entity_poly.pdbx_strand_id
1 'polypeptide(L)'
;MSKNSKETVKQNIQELAIGNYTSYPKDYSPAKPETNNNIQSLAKGYWDSREIKEITRDEKLGIQYDDYITWTQEAYKDYVAHEDNAYN
;
A
#
# COMPACT_ATOMS: atom_id res chain seq x y z
N MET A 1 13.18 -13.36 -11.21
CA MET A 1 12.34 -12.21 -11.61
C MET A 1 13.23 -10.97 -11.68
N SER A 2 13.05 -10.10 -12.68
CA SER A 2 13.77 -8.81 -12.71
C SER A 2 13.43 -8.02 -11.45
N LYS A 3 14.44 -7.57 -10.69
CA LYS A 3 14.25 -6.70 -9.51
C LYS A 3 13.58 -5.36 -9.86
N ASN A 4 13.45 -5.04 -11.15
CA ASN A 4 12.81 -3.85 -11.68
C ASN A 4 11.59 -4.26 -12.52
N SER A 5 10.57 -4.80 -11.87
CA SER A 5 9.28 -5.09 -12.50
C SER A 5 8.16 -4.38 -11.75
N LYS A 6 7.06 -4.06 -12.44
CA LYS A 6 5.86 -3.46 -11.81
C LYS A 6 5.33 -4.34 -10.67
N GLU A 7 5.41 -5.66 -10.83
CA GLU A 7 5.04 -6.64 -9.80
C GLU A 7 5.92 -6.53 -8.55
N THR A 8 7.24 -6.39 -8.70
CA THR A 8 8.14 -6.21 -7.55
C THR A 8 7.87 -4.90 -6.82
N VAL A 9 7.56 -3.81 -7.55
CA VAL A 9 7.20 -2.53 -6.91
C VAL A 9 5.88 -2.66 -6.17
N LYS A 10 4.87 -3.30 -6.78
CA LYS A 10 3.59 -3.62 -6.13
C LYS A 10 3.81 -4.34 -4.81
N GLN A 11 4.56 -5.44 -4.82
CA GLN A 11 4.83 -6.24 -3.61
C GLN A 11 5.48 -5.41 -2.51
N ASN A 12 6.49 -4.59 -2.84
CA ASN A 12 7.13 -3.72 -1.86
C ASN A 12 6.16 -2.70 -1.24
N ILE A 13 5.29 -2.09 -2.05
CA ILE A 13 4.28 -1.14 -1.56
C ILE A 13 3.26 -1.85 -0.66
N GLN A 14 2.85 -3.07 -1.00
CA GLN A 14 1.93 -3.86 -0.18
C GLN A 14 2.54 -4.25 1.16
N GLU A 15 3.81 -4.67 1.19
CA GLU A 15 4.54 -4.99 2.43
C GLU A 15 4.65 -3.76 3.36
N LEU A 16 4.99 -2.60 2.79
CA LEU A 16 5.04 -1.34 3.55
C LEU A 16 3.66 -0.96 4.12
N ALA A 17 2.61 -1.13 3.31
CA ALA A 17 1.24 -0.83 3.70
C ALA A 17 0.76 -1.74 4.84
N ILE A 18 0.97 -3.05 4.73
CA ILE A 18 0.66 -4.04 5.79
C ILE A 18 1.40 -3.68 7.08
N GLY A 19 2.68 -3.29 6.99
CA GLY A 19 3.44 -2.83 8.15
C GLY A 19 2.81 -1.61 8.83
N ASN A 20 2.25 -0.68 8.06
CA ASN A 20 1.54 0.48 8.61
C ASN A 20 0.20 0.10 9.24
N TYR A 21 -0.59 -0.76 8.59
CA TYR A 21 -1.86 -1.24 9.14
C TYR A 21 -1.67 -1.96 10.47
N THR A 22 -0.64 -2.80 10.55
CA THR A 22 -0.26 -3.55 11.76
C THR A 22 0.27 -2.63 12.86
N SER A 23 1.02 -1.57 12.51
CA SER A 23 1.59 -0.64 13.49
C SER A 23 0.55 0.33 14.07
N TYR A 24 -0.49 0.65 13.28
CA TYR A 24 -1.52 1.62 13.64
C TYR A 24 -2.94 1.04 13.47
N PRO A 25 -3.27 -0.10 14.11
CA PRO A 25 -4.53 -0.81 13.85
C PRO A 25 -5.77 0.02 14.19
N LYS A 26 -5.63 0.99 15.11
CA LYS A 26 -6.70 1.94 15.44
C LYS A 26 -7.05 2.85 14.27
N ASP A 27 -6.10 3.21 13.43
CA ASP A 27 -6.30 4.13 12.31
C ASP A 27 -6.80 3.40 11.07
N TYR A 28 -6.65 2.08 11.03
CA TYR A 28 -7.04 1.22 9.92
C TYR A 28 -8.16 0.23 10.30
N SER A 29 -8.88 0.49 11.38
CA SER A 29 -9.99 -0.37 11.80
C SER A 29 -11.11 -0.36 10.75
N PRO A 30 -11.64 -1.51 10.30
CA PRO A 30 -12.72 -1.57 9.31
C PRO A 30 -14.02 -0.92 9.82
N ALA A 31 -14.18 -0.75 11.13
CA ALA A 31 -15.33 -0.08 11.74
C ALA A 31 -15.30 1.45 11.61
N LYS A 32 -14.17 2.04 11.20
CA LYS A 32 -14.02 3.51 11.11
C LYS A 32 -14.30 4.03 9.70
N PRO A 33 -15.16 5.06 9.56
CA PRO A 33 -15.41 5.69 8.27
C PRO A 33 -14.16 6.40 7.71
N GLU A 34 -13.21 6.80 8.56
CA GLU A 34 -11.97 7.46 8.14
C GLU A 34 -10.95 6.51 7.51
N THR A 35 -11.13 5.19 7.65
CA THR A 35 -10.14 4.20 7.21
C THR A 35 -9.80 4.31 5.71
N ASN A 36 -10.80 4.56 4.86
CA ASN A 36 -10.55 4.78 3.43
C ASN A 36 -9.70 6.03 3.17
N ASN A 37 -9.93 7.11 3.94
CA ASN A 37 -9.14 8.34 3.83
C ASN A 37 -7.71 8.12 4.32
N ASN A 38 -7.52 7.30 5.36
CA ASN A 38 -6.21 6.96 5.89
C ASN A 38 -5.41 6.11 4.89
N ILE A 39 -6.04 5.14 4.23
CA ILE A 39 -5.41 4.33 3.17
C ILE A 39 -4.97 5.22 1.99
N GLN A 40 -5.84 6.13 1.53
CA GLN A 40 -5.46 7.06 0.45
C GLN A 40 -4.34 8.02 0.88
N SER A 41 -4.37 8.50 2.12
CA SER A 41 -3.32 9.36 2.67
C SER A 41 -1.99 8.62 2.78
N LEU A 42 -2.01 7.32 3.14
CA LEU A 42 -0.83 6.48 3.15
C LEU A 42 -0.23 6.32 1.74
N ALA A 43 -1.07 6.00 0.74
CA ALA A 43 -0.64 5.91 -0.65
C ALA A 43 -0.01 7.23 -1.14
N LYS A 44 -0.63 8.37 -0.77
CA LYS A 44 -0.09 9.70 -1.07
C LYS A 44 1.27 9.92 -0.41
N GLY A 45 1.41 9.54 0.86
CA GLY A 45 2.68 9.62 1.59
C GLY A 45 3.79 8.87 0.87
N TYR A 46 3.55 7.63 0.46
CA TYR A 46 4.52 6.85 -0.32
C TYR A 46 4.84 7.47 -1.67
N TRP A 47 3.84 7.98 -2.39
CA TRP A 47 4.02 8.61 -3.69
C TRP A 47 4.88 9.89 -3.62
N ASP A 48 4.62 10.71 -2.61
CA ASP A 48 5.31 11.99 -2.42
C ASP A 48 6.72 11.81 -1.84
N SER A 49 6.97 10.73 -1.11
CA SER A 49 8.27 10.45 -0.48
C SER A 49 9.26 9.70 -1.37
N ARG A 50 8.92 9.44 -2.64
CA ARG A 50 9.78 8.68 -3.57
C ARG A 50 11.09 9.41 -3.83
N GLU A 51 12.17 8.66 -3.78
CA GLU A 51 13.48 9.16 -4.22
C GLU A 51 13.55 9.27 -5.75
N ILE A 52 14.49 10.08 -6.27
CA ILE A 52 14.70 10.28 -7.72
C ILE A 52 14.84 8.95 -8.49
N LYS A 53 15.53 7.97 -7.88
CA LYS A 53 15.72 6.63 -8.46
C LYS A 53 14.38 5.87 -8.61
N GLU A 54 13.45 6.11 -7.71
CA GLU A 54 12.13 5.49 -7.67
C GLU A 54 11.16 6.18 -8.62
N ILE A 55 11.22 7.51 -8.71
CA ILE A 55 10.50 8.28 -9.73
C ILE A 55 10.91 7.79 -11.13
N THR A 56 12.21 7.70 -11.40
CA THR A 56 12.73 7.23 -12.69
C THR A 56 12.31 5.78 -12.99
N ARG A 57 12.31 4.92 -11.98
CA ARG A 57 11.85 3.53 -12.09
C ARG A 57 10.37 3.49 -12.45
N ASP A 58 9.55 4.24 -11.73
CA ASP A 58 8.10 4.26 -11.89
C ASP A 58 7.70 4.80 -13.27
N GLU A 59 8.34 5.86 -13.75
CA GLU A 59 8.16 6.38 -15.11
C GLU A 59 8.48 5.32 -16.17
N LYS A 60 9.61 4.61 -16.04
CA LYS A 60 10.01 3.54 -16.98
C LYS A 60 9.05 2.37 -16.98
N LEU A 61 8.40 2.09 -15.84
CA LEU A 61 7.47 0.98 -15.67
C LEU A 61 6.00 1.38 -15.92
N GLY A 62 5.73 2.66 -16.25
CA GLY A 62 4.37 3.17 -16.41
C GLY A 62 3.55 3.06 -15.13
N ILE A 63 4.19 3.29 -13.98
CA ILE A 63 3.55 3.29 -12.66
C ILE A 63 3.05 4.70 -12.37
N GLN A 64 1.78 4.81 -12.00
CA GLN A 64 1.09 6.06 -11.72
C GLN A 64 0.61 6.11 -10.26
N TYR A 65 0.15 7.28 -9.82
CA TYR A 65 -0.35 7.44 -8.46
C TYR A 65 -1.53 6.50 -8.15
N ASP A 66 -2.42 6.28 -9.12
CA ASP A 66 -3.54 5.36 -8.99
C ASP A 66 -3.11 3.91 -8.75
N ASP A 67 -1.92 3.51 -9.23
CA ASP A 67 -1.35 2.20 -8.90
C ASP A 67 -1.02 2.11 -7.41
N TYR A 68 -0.44 3.14 -6.81
CA TYR A 68 -0.13 3.18 -5.37
C TYR A 68 -1.40 3.11 -4.53
N ILE A 69 -2.46 3.82 -4.94
CA ILE A 69 -3.78 3.73 -4.29
C ILE A 69 -4.31 2.29 -4.38
N THR A 70 -4.26 1.71 -5.58
CA THR A 70 -4.77 0.35 -5.80
C THR A 70 -4.01 -0.68 -4.95
N TRP A 71 -2.67 -0.62 -4.94
CA TRP A 71 -1.84 -1.59 -4.22
C TRP A 71 -2.01 -1.49 -2.70
N THR A 72 -2.11 -0.27 -2.16
CA THR A 72 -2.39 -0.07 -0.73
C THR A 72 -3.79 -0.57 -0.35
N GLN A 73 -4.79 -0.40 -1.20
CA GLN A 73 -6.14 -0.95 -1.00
C GLN A 73 -6.17 -2.48 -1.09
N GLU A 74 -5.45 -3.09 -2.04
CA GLU A 74 -5.30 -4.55 -2.14
C GLU A 74 -4.65 -5.11 -0.87
N ALA A 75 -3.55 -4.51 -0.42
CA ALA A 75 -2.91 -4.88 0.84
C ALA A 75 -3.85 -4.77 2.04
N TYR A 76 -4.75 -3.77 2.06
CA TYR A 76 -5.71 -3.61 3.13
C TYR A 76 -6.76 -4.73 3.14
N LYS A 77 -7.24 -5.14 1.96
CA LYS A 77 -8.17 -6.27 1.85
C LYS A 77 -7.54 -7.55 2.38
N ASP A 78 -6.28 -7.80 2.01
CA ASP A 78 -5.54 -8.97 2.50
C ASP A 78 -5.33 -8.89 4.02
N TYR A 79 -4.96 -7.72 4.54
CA TYR A 79 -4.82 -7.47 5.99
C TYR A 79 -6.10 -7.78 6.76
N VAL A 80 -7.25 -7.26 6.32
CA VAL A 80 -8.54 -7.51 6.99
C VAL A 80 -8.95 -8.98 6.89
N ALA A 81 -8.76 -9.61 5.72
CA ALA A 81 -9.06 -11.03 5.56
C ALA A 81 -8.19 -11.91 6.47
N HIS A 82 -6.93 -11.52 6.73
CA HIS A 82 -6.06 -12.22 7.66
C HIS A 82 -6.46 -12.00 9.12
N GLU A 83 -6.82 -10.77 9.51
CA GLU A 83 -7.30 -10.47 10.87
C GLU A 83 -8.61 -11.21 11.17
N ASP A 84 -9.59 -11.21 10.26
CA ASP A 84 -10.85 -11.94 10.45
C ASP A 84 -10.63 -13.45 10.62
N ASN A 85 -9.64 -14.03 9.96
CA ASN A 85 -9.27 -15.45 10.13
C ASN A 85 -8.50 -15.72 11.43
N ALA A 86 -7.86 -14.72 12.04
CA ALA A 86 -7.13 -14.88 13.29
C ALA A 86 -8.03 -14.88 14.54
N TYR A 87 -9.27 -14.38 14.42
CA TYR A 87 -10.26 -14.31 15.49
C TYR A 87 -11.41 -15.32 15.38
N ASN A 88 -11.38 -16.23 14.39
CA ASN A 88 -12.30 -17.37 14.24
C ASN A 88 -11.62 -18.69 14.62
#